data_AF-A0A401YHB4-F1
#
_entry.id   AF-A0A401YHB4-F1
#
_cell.length_a   1.000
_cell.length_b   1.000
_cell.length_c   1.000
_cell.angle_alpha   90.00
_cell.angle_beta   90.00
_cell.angle_gamma   90.00
#
_symmetry.space_group_name_H-M   'P 1'
#
loop_
_entity.id
_entity.type
_entity.pdbx_description
1 polymer ?
#
loop_
_entity_poly.entity_id
_entity_poly.type
_entity_poly.pdbx_seq_one_letter_code
_entity_poly.pdbx_strand_id
1 'polypeptide(L)'
;MGVVVNADSSDSSGLSGSSDSSGSSDSSRASNVSNVSNASSVDSGADSGRVPERAAADAPARSRAARAPVGRPCSVASTLGVVGEKWALLAIREMGFGNHRFDTIARNTGAPRDILTTRLRALEAAGVLERRRYQDRPPRFEYHLTARGRDLGPVLQTLAAWGDRWLTDEPPVDFRHGDHALDPALMCRGCGEEVLPGSMHVHVRVPGWDLAGPVD
;
A
#
# COMPACT_ATOMS: atom_id res chain seq x y z
N MET A 1 -43.73 40.37 13.12
CA MET A 1 -42.36 40.14 13.63
C MET A 1 -41.53 39.66 12.45
N GLY A 2 -40.57 40.37 11.86
CA GLY A 2 -40.05 41.73 11.97
C GLY A 2 -39.22 41.97 10.68
N VAL A 3 -39.55 43.02 9.93
CA VAL A 3 -38.68 44.16 9.59
C VAL A 3 -37.39 43.80 8.84
N VAL A 4 -37.37 44.10 7.52
CA VAL A 4 -36.15 44.53 6.83
C VAL A 4 -36.46 45.91 6.26
N VAL A 5 -35.70 46.90 6.71
CA VAL A 5 -35.82 48.31 6.34
C VAL A 5 -35.13 48.56 5.00
N ASN A 6 -35.81 49.24 4.09
CA ASN A 6 -35.19 49.97 2.99
C ASN A 6 -35.05 51.43 3.43
N ALA A 7 -33.86 52.02 3.23
CA ALA A 7 -33.67 53.46 3.24
C ALA A 7 -32.91 53.84 1.96
N ASP A 8 -33.67 54.48 1.09
CA ASP A 8 -33.25 55.23 -0.08
C ASP A 8 -32.94 56.66 0.39
N SER A 9 -31.86 57.28 -0.09
CA SER A 9 -31.70 58.75 -0.15
C SER A 9 -30.45 59.11 -0.96
N SER A 10 -30.74 59.53 -2.18
CA SER A 10 -29.88 60.21 -3.13
C SER A 10 -29.55 61.66 -2.70
N ASP A 11 -28.62 62.24 -3.46
CA ASP A 11 -28.28 63.65 -3.68
C ASP A 11 -27.27 64.36 -2.77
N SER A 12 -26.40 65.23 -3.28
CA SER A 12 -25.59 65.31 -4.51
C SER A 12 -24.75 66.59 -4.40
N SER A 13 -23.67 66.65 -5.18
CA SER A 13 -23.01 67.86 -5.71
C SER A 13 -21.82 68.47 -4.94
N GLY A 14 -20.66 68.41 -5.62
CA GLY A 14 -19.44 69.16 -5.33
C GLY A 14 -18.30 68.78 -6.30
N LEU A 15 -18.35 69.33 -7.51
CA LEU A 15 -17.50 69.07 -8.67
C LEU A 15 -16.02 69.47 -8.49
N SER A 16 -15.08 68.72 -9.10
CA SER A 16 -14.22 69.18 -10.22
C SER A 16 -12.95 68.31 -10.44
N GLY A 17 -12.61 68.07 -11.72
CA GLY A 17 -11.27 67.68 -12.20
C GLY A 17 -11.10 66.21 -12.60
N SER A 18 -11.58 65.74 -13.76
CA SER A 18 -11.00 65.84 -15.11
C SER A 18 -10.23 64.57 -15.57
N SER A 19 -10.68 64.04 -16.72
CA SER A 19 -10.03 63.15 -17.72
C SER A 19 -9.77 61.67 -17.35
N ASP A 20 -10.47 60.68 -17.94
CA ASP A 20 -10.45 60.16 -19.33
C ASP A 20 -9.15 59.37 -19.65
N SER A 21 -9.12 58.13 -20.17
CA SER A 21 -10.12 57.18 -20.67
C SER A 21 -9.52 55.75 -20.79
N SER A 22 -10.41 54.74 -20.74
CA SER A 22 -10.48 53.47 -21.54
C SER A 22 -9.27 52.53 -21.71
N GLY A 23 -9.39 51.20 -21.73
CA GLY A 23 -10.54 50.27 -21.77
C GLY A 23 -10.10 48.81 -21.53
N SER A 24 -11.01 47.94 -21.04
CA SER A 24 -11.64 46.79 -21.76
C SER A 24 -10.68 45.61 -22.08
N SER A 25 -10.93 44.33 -21.85
CA SER A 25 -12.10 43.49 -21.49
C SER A 25 -11.55 42.13 -21.00
N ASP A 26 -12.06 41.51 -19.94
CA ASP A 26 -13.14 40.50 -19.90
C ASP A 26 -12.85 39.12 -20.55
N SER A 27 -13.25 38.08 -19.78
CA SER A 27 -13.70 36.74 -20.17
C SER A 27 -12.72 35.56 -20.25
N SER A 28 -12.79 34.73 -19.20
CA SER A 28 -13.26 33.34 -19.21
C SER A 28 -12.94 32.45 -20.43
N ARG A 29 -12.19 31.36 -20.19
CA ARG A 29 -12.26 30.08 -20.96
C ARG A 29 -11.53 28.99 -20.16
N ALA A 30 -12.26 28.04 -19.56
CA ALA A 30 -12.73 26.80 -20.18
C ALA A 30 -11.59 25.78 -20.39
N SER A 31 -11.81 24.62 -19.78
CA SER A 31 -11.06 23.37 -19.85
C SER A 31 -10.56 23.04 -21.25
N ASN A 32 -9.36 22.46 -21.33
CA ASN A 32 -8.98 21.73 -22.52
C ASN A 32 -8.29 20.41 -22.16
N VAL A 33 -9.06 19.33 -22.34
CA VAL A 33 -8.58 17.96 -22.49
C VAL A 33 -8.16 17.82 -23.95
N SER A 34 -6.89 17.54 -24.20
CA SER A 34 -6.28 17.12 -25.48
C SER A 34 -4.81 16.84 -25.16
N ASN A 35 -4.14 15.78 -25.60
CA ASN A 35 -4.48 14.72 -26.52
C ASN A 35 -3.44 13.60 -26.34
N VAL A 36 -3.83 12.36 -26.59
CA VAL A 36 -2.90 11.26 -26.83
C VAL A 36 -2.21 11.52 -28.18
N SER A 37 -0.87 11.49 -28.19
CA SER A 37 0.00 10.93 -29.24
C SER A 37 1.39 11.57 -29.17
N ASN A 38 2.40 10.83 -28.72
CA ASN A 38 3.56 10.57 -29.58
C ASN A 38 4.41 9.43 -29.01
N ALA A 39 4.37 8.28 -29.69
CA ALA A 39 5.46 7.31 -29.61
C ALA A 39 6.59 7.85 -30.50
N SER A 40 7.76 8.05 -29.93
CA SER A 40 8.99 8.28 -30.69
C SER A 40 10.08 7.42 -30.08
N SER A 41 10.59 6.56 -30.97
CA SER A 41 11.59 5.54 -30.80
C SER A 41 12.79 5.99 -29.98
N VAL A 42 13.13 5.20 -28.96
CA VAL A 42 14.48 5.11 -28.42
C VAL A 42 14.98 3.70 -28.67
N ASP A 43 15.78 3.58 -29.72
CA ASP A 43 16.75 2.51 -29.89
C ASP A 43 17.88 2.72 -28.88
N SER A 44 18.04 1.79 -27.96
CA SER A 44 19.22 1.68 -27.11
C SER A 44 19.29 0.24 -26.63
N GLY A 45 20.21 -0.51 -27.26
CA GLY A 45 20.54 -1.87 -26.88
C GLY A 45 20.83 -2.00 -25.39
N ALA A 46 19.94 -2.73 -24.71
CA ALA A 46 20.20 -3.31 -23.41
C ALA A 46 20.39 -4.81 -23.61
N ASP A 47 21.63 -5.23 -23.45
CA ASP A 47 22.08 -6.60 -23.24
C ASP A 47 21.02 -7.42 -22.49
N SER A 48 20.53 -8.46 -23.15
CA SER A 48 19.56 -9.42 -22.63
C SER A 48 20.20 -10.25 -21.52
N GLY A 49 20.43 -9.61 -20.37
CA GLY A 49 20.77 -10.24 -19.12
C GLY A 49 19.61 -11.12 -18.70
N ARG A 50 19.69 -12.41 -19.05
CA ARG A 50 18.85 -13.48 -18.51
C ARG A 50 18.74 -13.29 -17.01
N VAL A 51 17.57 -12.88 -16.53
CA VAL A 51 17.26 -12.85 -15.10
C VAL A 51 17.56 -14.25 -14.55
N PRO A 52 18.44 -14.39 -13.54
CA PRO A 52 18.64 -15.69 -12.93
C PRO A 52 17.30 -16.07 -12.31
N GLU A 53 16.72 -17.16 -12.82
CA GLU A 53 15.61 -17.85 -12.22
C GLU A 53 15.96 -18.05 -10.75
N ARG A 54 15.31 -17.28 -9.86
CA ARG A 54 15.44 -17.53 -8.42
C ARG A 54 14.97 -18.96 -8.25
N ALA A 55 15.94 -19.85 -8.04
CA ALA A 55 15.71 -21.26 -7.89
C ALA A 55 14.56 -21.47 -6.92
N ALA A 56 13.43 -21.95 -7.45
CA ALA A 56 12.30 -22.39 -6.65
C ALA A 56 12.63 -23.63 -5.79
N ALA A 57 13.91 -24.04 -5.77
CA ALA A 57 14.38 -25.33 -5.29
C ALA A 57 14.43 -25.46 -3.74
N ASP A 58 14.40 -24.35 -2.99
CA ASP A 58 14.47 -24.38 -1.52
C ASP A 58 13.23 -23.82 -0.82
N ALA A 59 12.10 -23.65 -1.52
CA ALA A 59 10.86 -23.26 -0.85
C ALA A 59 10.43 -24.36 0.13
N PRO A 60 10.42 -24.14 1.45
CA PRO A 60 9.99 -25.16 2.39
C PRO A 60 8.56 -25.58 2.07
N ALA A 61 8.22 -26.84 2.32
CA ALA A 61 6.90 -27.40 2.07
C ALA A 61 5.79 -26.41 2.48
N ARG A 62 4.83 -26.17 1.56
CA ARG A 62 3.66 -25.33 1.83
C ARG A 62 3.08 -25.78 3.16
N SER A 63 2.97 -24.89 4.14
CA SER A 63 2.38 -25.26 5.42
C SER A 63 0.98 -25.78 5.11
N ARG A 64 0.69 -27.03 5.50
CA ARG A 64 -0.70 -27.51 5.50
C ARG A 64 -1.39 -26.75 6.62
N ALA A 65 -2.04 -25.65 6.27
CA ALA A 65 -2.87 -24.89 7.18
C ALA A 65 -4.25 -24.63 6.55
N ALA A 66 -5.26 -24.86 7.40
CA ALA A 66 -6.65 -24.43 7.31
C ALA A 66 -7.56 -25.14 6.29
N ARG A 67 -8.80 -25.37 6.76
CA ARG A 67 -9.96 -25.87 6.01
C ARG A 67 -10.11 -25.06 4.72
N ALA A 68 -10.49 -25.72 3.61
CA ALA A 68 -10.71 -25.06 2.33
C ALA A 68 -11.60 -23.82 2.53
N PRO A 69 -11.24 -22.66 1.96
CA PRO A 69 -12.01 -21.45 2.15
C PRO A 69 -13.45 -21.65 1.66
N VAL A 70 -14.41 -21.10 2.39
CA VAL A 70 -15.79 -20.98 1.93
C VAL A 70 -15.80 -19.89 0.85
N GLY A 71 -15.99 -20.26 -0.41
CA GLY A 71 -15.98 -19.34 -1.56
C GLY A 71 -14.86 -19.60 -2.57
N ARG A 72 -14.53 -18.60 -3.40
CA ARG A 72 -13.53 -18.71 -4.48
C ARG A 72 -12.19 -19.22 -3.93
N PRO A 73 -11.62 -20.31 -4.48
CA PRO A 73 -10.28 -20.75 -4.14
C PRO A 73 -9.29 -19.62 -4.42
N CYS A 74 -8.69 -19.09 -3.37
CA CYS A 74 -8.00 -17.81 -3.44
C CYS A 74 -6.78 -17.81 -2.51
N SER A 75 -5.59 -17.66 -3.09
CA SER A 75 -4.36 -17.54 -2.30
C SER A 75 -4.34 -16.29 -1.43
N VAL A 76 -5.04 -15.22 -1.82
CA VAL A 76 -5.22 -14.04 -0.94
C VAL A 76 -6.00 -14.43 0.31
N ALA A 77 -7.08 -15.20 0.19
CA ALA A 77 -7.83 -15.68 1.35
C ALA A 77 -6.97 -16.59 2.26
N SER A 78 -6.15 -17.48 1.67
CA SER A 78 -5.18 -18.28 2.43
C SER A 78 -4.17 -17.40 3.17
N THR A 79 -3.63 -16.37 2.53
CA THR A 79 -2.70 -15.41 3.14
C THR A 79 -3.37 -14.64 4.27
N LEU A 80 -4.62 -14.19 4.10
CA LEU A 80 -5.39 -13.51 5.14
C LEU A 80 -5.66 -14.41 6.35
N GLY A 81 -5.73 -15.74 6.17
CA GLY A 81 -5.78 -16.69 7.28
C GLY A 81 -4.53 -16.64 8.19
N VAL A 82 -3.41 -16.12 7.68
CA VAL A 82 -2.14 -15.99 8.41
C VAL A 82 -1.93 -14.57 8.91
N VAL A 83 -2.12 -13.57 8.04
CA VAL A 83 -1.74 -12.17 8.32
C VAL A 83 -2.93 -11.19 8.32
N GLY A 84 -4.14 -11.67 8.03
CA GLY A 84 -5.33 -10.82 7.89
C GLY A 84 -5.87 -10.26 9.21
N GLU A 85 -5.33 -10.71 10.35
CA GLU A 85 -5.65 -10.07 11.62
C GLU A 85 -4.71 -8.90 11.90
N LYS A 86 -5.30 -7.78 12.33
CA LYS A 86 -4.66 -6.47 12.50
C LYS A 86 -3.25 -6.53 13.10
N TRP A 87 -3.06 -7.28 14.19
CA TRP A 87 -1.81 -7.26 14.94
C TRP A 87 -0.71 -8.11 14.31
N ALA A 88 -1.05 -9.04 13.40
CA ALA A 88 -0.07 -9.89 12.74
C ALA A 88 0.87 -9.07 11.84
N LEU A 89 0.32 -8.24 10.94
CA LEU A 89 1.12 -7.37 10.08
C LEU A 89 1.89 -6.30 10.87
N LEU A 90 1.30 -5.77 11.95
CA LEU A 90 1.97 -4.81 12.81
C LEU A 90 3.15 -5.44 13.56
N ALA A 91 3.03 -6.68 14.03
CA ALA A 91 4.15 -7.40 14.63
C ALA A 91 5.28 -7.66 13.61
N ILE A 92 4.93 -8.02 12.37
CA ILE A 92 5.89 -8.20 11.27
C ILE A 92 6.62 -6.89 10.97
N ARG A 93 5.89 -5.76 10.91
CA ARG A 93 6.47 -4.43 10.74
C ARG A 93 7.51 -4.12 11.82
N GLU A 94 7.17 -4.34 13.09
CA GLU A 94 8.10 -4.10 14.19
C GLU A 94 9.38 -4.93 14.07
N MET A 95 9.27 -6.22 13.74
CA MET A 95 10.46 -7.06 13.50
C MET A 95 11.26 -6.60 12.28
N GLY A 96 10.60 -6.06 11.25
CA GLY A 96 11.24 -5.41 10.10
C GLY A 96 12.02 -4.14 10.48
N PHE A 97 11.57 -3.44 11.53
CA PHE A 97 12.30 -2.32 12.14
C PHE A 97 13.40 -2.76 13.13
N GLY A 98 13.63 -4.07 13.30
CA GLY A 98 14.64 -4.61 14.22
C GLY A 98 14.14 -4.84 15.66
N ASN A 99 12.84 -4.67 15.92
CA ASN A 99 12.27 -4.93 17.23
C ASN A 99 11.95 -6.42 17.41
N HIS A 100 12.80 -7.15 18.12
CA HIS A 100 12.67 -8.61 18.28
C HIS A 100 12.09 -9.07 19.62
N ARG A 101 12.03 -8.19 20.62
CA ARG A 101 11.57 -8.55 21.99
C ARG A 101 10.06 -8.36 22.12
N PHE A 102 9.40 -9.32 22.78
CA PHE A 102 7.95 -9.30 23.00
C PHE A 102 7.45 -7.97 23.56
N ASP A 103 8.05 -7.46 24.63
CA ASP A 103 7.56 -6.24 25.28
C ASP A 103 7.73 -5.00 24.40
N THR A 104 8.77 -4.94 23.57
CA THR A 104 8.94 -3.86 22.60
C THR A 104 7.89 -3.94 21.50
N ILE A 105 7.67 -5.13 20.93
CA ILE A 105 6.62 -5.36 19.92
C ILE A 105 5.25 -5.01 20.50
N ALA A 106 4.92 -5.45 21.72
CA ALA A 106 3.66 -5.15 22.37
C ALA A 106 3.44 -3.66 22.58
N ARG A 107 4.46 -2.94 23.09
CA ARG A 107 4.38 -1.48 23.27
C ARG A 107 4.18 -0.75 21.95
N ASN A 108 4.98 -1.08 20.93
CA ASN A 108 4.97 -0.34 19.67
C ASN A 108 3.75 -0.65 18.80
N THR A 109 3.16 -1.85 18.95
CA THR A 109 1.91 -2.19 18.25
C THR A 109 0.67 -1.77 19.01
N GLY A 110 0.74 -1.60 20.33
CA GLY A 110 -0.43 -1.39 21.20
C GLY A 110 -1.33 -2.62 21.32
N ALA A 111 -0.89 -3.79 20.87
CA ALA A 111 -1.68 -5.00 20.90
C ALA A 111 -1.87 -5.52 22.34
N PRO A 112 -3.09 -5.99 22.71
CA PRO A 112 -3.27 -6.76 23.93
C PRO A 112 -2.32 -7.96 23.97
N ARG A 113 -1.71 -8.24 25.13
CA ARG A 113 -0.60 -9.21 25.24
C ARG A 113 -1.02 -10.64 24.89
N ASP A 114 -2.22 -11.03 25.26
CA ASP A 114 -2.84 -12.32 24.96
C ASP A 114 -3.11 -12.48 23.45
N ILE A 115 -3.63 -11.43 22.81
CA ILE A 115 -3.82 -11.39 21.36
C ILE A 115 -2.48 -11.46 20.64
N LEU A 116 -1.51 -10.63 21.03
CA LEU A 116 -0.17 -10.66 20.42
C LEU A 116 0.50 -12.03 20.58
N THR A 117 0.37 -12.66 21.75
CA THR A 117 0.89 -14.03 21.97
C THR A 117 0.27 -15.01 20.99
N THR A 118 -1.05 -14.94 20.79
CA THR A 118 -1.77 -15.80 19.84
C THR A 118 -1.30 -15.57 18.41
N ARG A 119 -1.09 -14.30 18.01
CA ARG A 119 -0.60 -13.96 16.67
C ARG A 119 0.83 -14.41 16.43
N LEU A 120 1.74 -14.16 17.37
CA LEU A 120 3.13 -14.59 17.23
C LEU A 120 3.25 -16.12 17.11
N ARG A 121 2.46 -16.88 17.87
CA ARG A 121 2.39 -18.34 17.74
C ARG A 121 1.85 -18.79 16.38
N ALA A 122 0.82 -18.13 15.87
CA ALA A 122 0.27 -18.44 14.56
C ALA A 122 1.28 -18.14 13.42
N LEU A 123 2.00 -17.03 13.52
CA LEU A 123 3.07 -16.66 12.59
C LEU A 123 4.26 -17.64 12.67
N GLU A 124 4.64 -18.08 13.86
CA GLU A 124 5.66 -19.12 14.07
C GLU A 124 5.24 -20.44 13.43
N ALA A 125 3.99 -20.89 13.68
CA ALA A 125 3.44 -22.11 13.08
C ALA A 125 3.34 -22.04 11.54
N ALA A 126 3.11 -20.86 10.98
CA ALA A 126 3.12 -20.63 9.54
C ALA A 126 4.55 -20.53 8.94
N GLY A 127 5.58 -20.53 9.78
CA GLY A 127 6.98 -20.35 9.39
C GLY A 127 7.31 -18.94 8.90
N VAL A 128 6.50 -17.95 9.28
CA VAL A 128 6.72 -16.52 8.97
C VAL A 128 7.80 -15.92 9.87
N LEU A 129 7.83 -16.37 11.12
CA LEU A 129 8.87 -16.01 12.08
C LEU A 129 9.42 -17.26 12.76
N GLU A 130 10.54 -17.10 13.44
CA GLU A 130 11.13 -18.10 14.32
C GLU A 130 11.46 -17.47 15.67
N ARG A 131 11.42 -18.29 16.72
CA ARG A 131 11.77 -17.88 18.07
C ARG A 131 13.20 -18.29 18.40
N ARG A 132 14.05 -17.31 18.71
CA ARG A 132 15.46 -17.53 19.07
C ARG A 132 15.66 -17.28 20.55
N ARG A 133 16.37 -18.18 21.23
CA ARG A 133 16.77 -17.99 22.63
C ARG A 133 17.98 -17.07 22.68
N TYR A 134 17.95 -16.07 23.55
CA TYR A 134 19.08 -15.13 23.72
C TYR A 134 19.64 -15.11 25.15
N GLN A 135 18.95 -15.75 26.10
CA GLN A 135 19.39 -15.87 27.48
C GLN A 135 18.98 -17.21 28.04
N ASP A 136 19.85 -17.85 28.83
CA ASP A 136 19.58 -19.18 29.37
C ASP A 136 18.94 -19.19 30.75
N ARG A 137 19.26 -18.22 31.62
CA ARG A 137 18.80 -18.20 33.02
C ARG A 137 18.39 -16.79 33.46
N PRO A 138 17.08 -16.50 33.61
CA PRO A 138 15.96 -17.30 33.10
C PRO A 138 15.97 -17.37 31.56
N PRO A 139 15.35 -18.40 30.95
CA PRO A 139 15.21 -18.48 29.49
C PRO A 139 14.50 -17.24 28.94
N ARG A 140 15.11 -16.55 27.98
CA ARG A 140 14.46 -15.44 27.25
C ARG A 140 14.58 -15.63 25.75
N PHE A 141 13.56 -15.15 25.05
CA PHE A 141 13.38 -15.38 23.63
C PHE A 141 13.09 -14.07 22.88
N GLU A 142 13.53 -14.05 21.64
CA GLU A 142 13.31 -13.00 20.65
C GLU A 142 12.68 -13.62 19.39
N TYR A 143 11.96 -12.80 18.61
CA TYR A 143 11.26 -13.21 17.40
C TYR A 143 11.95 -12.60 16.17
N HIS A 144 12.25 -13.44 15.19
CA HIS A 144 12.93 -13.03 13.96
C HIS A 144 12.15 -13.48 12.74
N LEU A 145 12.08 -12.61 11.72
CA LEU A 145 11.46 -12.97 10.45
C LEU A 145 12.30 -14.02 9.71
N THR A 146 11.65 -15.07 9.24
CA THR A 146 12.25 -16.03 8.30
C THR A 146 12.32 -15.40 6.91
N ALA A 147 12.78 -16.15 5.91
CA ALA A 147 12.66 -15.73 4.50
C ALA A 147 11.20 -15.43 4.12
N ARG A 148 10.25 -16.29 4.53
CA ARG A 148 8.81 -16.09 4.26
C ARG A 148 8.28 -14.80 4.88
N GLY A 149 8.73 -14.46 6.09
CA GLY A 149 8.32 -13.21 6.74
C GLY A 149 8.92 -11.97 6.12
N ARG A 150 10.17 -12.04 5.66
CA ARG A 150 10.82 -10.92 4.95
C ARG A 150 10.17 -10.64 3.59
N ASP A 151 9.65 -11.66 2.91
CA ASP A 151 8.91 -11.50 1.64
C ASP A 151 7.59 -10.70 1.80
N LEU A 152 7.10 -10.47 3.03
CA LEU A 152 5.95 -9.59 3.30
C LEU A 152 6.32 -8.10 3.39
N GLY A 153 7.61 -7.75 3.36
CA GLY A 153 8.07 -6.36 3.40
C GLY A 153 7.44 -5.47 2.32
N PRO A 154 7.48 -5.87 1.03
CA PRO A 154 6.83 -5.11 -0.04
C PRO A 154 5.31 -4.95 0.16
N VAL A 155 4.62 -5.96 0.72
CA VAL A 155 3.19 -5.86 1.03
C VAL A 155 2.93 -4.76 2.07
N LEU A 156 3.77 -4.65 3.10
CA LEU A 156 3.68 -3.57 4.09
C LEU A 156 3.94 -2.19 3.49
N GLN A 157 4.90 -2.07 2.57
CA GLN A 157 5.23 -0.80 1.90
C GLN A 157 4.06 -0.32 1.02
N THR A 158 3.48 -1.20 0.19
CA THR A 158 2.32 -0.84 -0.63
C THR A 158 1.08 -0.56 0.22
N LEU A 159 0.89 -1.29 1.33
CA LEU A 159 -0.21 -1.03 2.27
C LEU A 159 -0.04 0.33 2.96
N ALA A 160 1.18 0.69 3.35
CA ALA A 160 1.50 1.99 3.93
C ALA A 160 1.25 3.12 2.91
N ALA A 161 1.76 3.01 1.69
CA ALA A 161 1.54 4.01 0.64
C ALA A 161 0.05 4.26 0.34
N TRP A 162 -0.78 3.20 0.40
CA TRP A 162 -2.23 3.37 0.30
C TRP A 162 -2.80 4.12 1.53
N GLY A 163 -2.37 3.77 2.73
CA GLY A 163 -2.79 4.45 3.96
C GLY A 163 -2.38 5.92 3.97
N ASP A 164 -1.15 6.22 3.57
CA ASP A 164 -0.60 7.58 3.50
C ASP A 164 -1.38 8.45 2.53
N ARG A 165 -1.83 7.87 1.40
CA ARG A 165 -2.62 8.58 0.38
C ARG A 165 -4.04 8.92 0.83
N TRP A 166 -4.66 8.06 1.64
CA TRP A 166 -6.13 8.11 1.84
C TRP A 166 -6.58 8.30 3.30
N LEU A 167 -5.72 7.99 4.27
CA LEU A 167 -6.11 7.90 5.69
C LEU A 167 -5.33 8.85 6.59
N THR A 168 -4.29 9.52 6.09
CA THR A 168 -3.46 10.44 6.88
C THR A 168 -3.25 11.75 6.15
N ASP A 169 -3.33 12.86 6.87
CA ASP A 169 -2.97 14.18 6.32
C ASP A 169 -1.45 14.35 6.21
N GLU A 170 -0.70 13.80 7.16
CA GLU A 170 0.77 13.78 7.18
C GLU A 170 1.25 12.34 7.48
N PRO A 171 2.03 11.72 6.57
CA PRO A 171 2.53 10.37 6.76
C PRO A 171 3.43 10.25 8.01
N PRO A 172 3.14 9.33 8.95
CA PRO A 172 3.92 9.21 10.18
C PRO A 172 5.30 8.56 9.99
N VAL A 173 5.51 7.89 8.85
CA VAL A 173 6.76 7.22 8.48
C VAL A 173 6.99 7.43 6.99
N ASP A 174 8.17 7.93 6.63
CA ASP A 174 8.60 8.05 5.23
C ASP A 174 9.57 6.91 4.88
N PHE A 175 9.14 5.99 4.02
CA PHE A 175 10.03 4.98 3.45
C PHE A 175 10.85 5.63 2.35
N ARG A 176 12.17 5.76 2.52
CA ARG A 176 13.01 6.42 1.51
C ARG A 176 13.78 5.44 0.64
N HIS A 177 13.83 5.73 -0.65
CA HIS A 177 14.71 5.09 -1.62
C HIS A 177 15.76 6.13 -2.06
N GLY A 178 16.95 6.05 -1.47
CA GLY A 178 17.96 7.10 -1.66
C GLY A 178 17.50 8.43 -1.09
N ASP A 179 17.37 9.43 -1.96
CA ASP A 179 17.04 10.82 -1.61
C ASP A 179 15.57 11.18 -1.75
N HIS A 180 14.68 10.25 -2.12
CA HIS A 180 13.25 10.49 -2.29
C HIS A 180 12.38 9.49 -1.51
N ALA A 181 11.11 9.85 -1.32
CA ALA A 181 10.10 8.95 -0.80
C ALA A 181 9.86 7.80 -1.78
N LEU A 182 9.74 6.58 -1.26
CA LEU A 182 9.45 5.38 -2.03
C LEU A 182 8.05 5.49 -2.63
N ASP A 183 7.95 5.37 -3.95
CA ASP A 183 6.70 5.13 -4.67
C ASP A 183 6.64 3.65 -5.10
N PRO A 184 5.89 2.78 -4.39
CA PRO A 184 5.88 1.35 -4.70
C PRO A 184 5.12 1.05 -6.00
N ALA A 185 5.83 0.52 -7.00
CA ALA A 185 5.24 0.03 -8.25
C ALA A 185 5.32 -1.51 -8.38
N LEU A 186 4.37 -2.11 -9.10
CA LEU A 186 4.41 -3.54 -9.44
C LEU A 186 5.17 -3.73 -10.75
N MET A 187 6.38 -4.27 -10.68
CA MET A 187 7.17 -4.59 -11.88
C MET A 187 7.04 -6.06 -12.27
N CYS A 188 6.76 -6.33 -13.54
CA CYS A 188 6.76 -7.68 -14.08
C CYS A 188 8.19 -8.15 -14.29
N ARG A 189 8.64 -9.18 -13.54
CA ARG A 189 9.99 -9.73 -13.71
C ARG A 189 10.24 -10.39 -15.07
N GLY A 190 9.19 -10.80 -15.78
CA GLY A 190 9.30 -11.50 -17.05
C GLY A 190 9.63 -10.58 -18.22
N CYS A 191 8.99 -9.41 -18.30
CA CYS A 191 9.24 -8.41 -19.35
C CYS A 191 10.03 -7.18 -18.86
N GLY A 192 10.11 -6.95 -17.55
CA GLY A 192 10.79 -5.79 -16.96
C GLY A 192 9.92 -4.53 -16.88
N GLU A 193 8.69 -4.57 -17.37
CA GLU A 193 7.78 -3.42 -17.42
C GLU A 193 6.95 -3.26 -16.15
N GLU A 194 6.48 -2.04 -15.91
CA GLU A 194 5.50 -1.75 -14.87
C GLU A 194 4.13 -2.30 -15.24
N VAL A 195 3.47 -2.92 -14.26
CA VAL A 195 2.13 -3.46 -14.38
C VAL A 195 1.11 -2.39 -13.98
N LEU A 196 0.60 -1.67 -14.98
CA LEU A 196 -0.41 -0.63 -14.77
C LEU A 196 -1.81 -1.21 -14.53
N PRO A 197 -2.72 -0.48 -13.84
CA PRO A 197 -4.13 -0.85 -13.76
C PRO A 197 -4.73 -1.12 -15.15
N GLY A 198 -5.38 -2.27 -15.32
CA GLY A 198 -5.99 -2.70 -16.59
C GLY A 198 -5.03 -3.36 -17.60
N SER A 199 -3.71 -3.36 -17.36
CA SER A 199 -2.75 -4.06 -18.23
C SER A 199 -2.72 -5.59 -18.03
N MET A 200 -3.31 -6.09 -16.94
CA MET A 200 -3.30 -7.51 -16.57
C MET A 200 -4.52 -8.26 -17.09
N HIS A 201 -4.28 -9.47 -17.59
CA HIS A 201 -5.32 -10.45 -17.91
C HIS A 201 -5.35 -11.54 -16.84
N VAL A 202 -6.52 -11.79 -16.26
CA VAL A 202 -6.68 -12.82 -15.22
C VAL A 202 -7.10 -14.14 -15.86
N HIS A 203 -6.24 -15.15 -15.74
CA HIS A 203 -6.54 -16.51 -16.18
C HIS A 203 -6.90 -17.41 -14.98
N VAL A 204 -8.14 -17.89 -14.92
CA VAL A 204 -8.62 -18.80 -13.86
C VAL A 204 -8.16 -20.23 -14.16
N ARG A 205 -7.42 -20.83 -13.22
CA ARG A 205 -6.85 -22.19 -13.36
C ARG A 205 -7.60 -23.27 -12.59
N VAL A 206 -8.59 -22.89 -11.81
CA VAL A 206 -9.31 -23.82 -10.94
C VAL A 206 -10.45 -24.45 -11.74
N PRO A 207 -10.51 -25.79 -11.85
CA PRO A 207 -11.63 -26.44 -12.52
C PRO A 207 -12.97 -26.09 -11.86
N GLY A 208 -14.01 -25.90 -12.67
CA GLY A 208 -15.33 -25.51 -12.17
C GLY A 208 -15.43 -24.05 -11.71
N TRP A 209 -14.49 -23.18 -12.12
CA TRP A 209 -14.52 -21.74 -11.81
C TRP A 209 -14.14 -20.86 -13.00
N ASP A 210 -14.80 -19.71 -13.09
CA ASP A 210 -14.43 -18.59 -13.95
C ASP A 210 -14.34 -17.26 -13.14
N LEU A 211 -14.23 -16.14 -13.86
CA LEU A 211 -14.16 -14.80 -13.25
C LEU A 211 -15.47 -14.35 -12.59
N ALA A 212 -16.61 -14.89 -13.00
CA ALA A 212 -17.92 -14.62 -12.42
C ALA A 212 -18.19 -15.50 -11.17
N GLY A 213 -17.71 -16.74 -11.15
CA GLY A 213 -17.99 -17.65 -10.04
C GLY A 213 -17.72 -19.14 -10.35
N PRO A 214 -18.35 -20.06 -9.59
CA PRO A 214 -18.43 -21.45 -9.98
C PRO A 214 -19.13 -21.60 -11.32
N VAL A 215 -18.65 -22.52 -12.16
CA VAL A 215 -19.35 -22.94 -13.38
C VAL A 215 -19.95 -24.33 -13.16
N ASP A 216 -21.18 -24.52 -13.64
CA ASP A 216 -21.91 -25.79 -13.58
C ASP A 216 -21.30 -26.88 -14.48
#